data_AF-A0AAU6E794-F1
#
_entry.id   AF-A0AAU6E794-F1
#
_cell.length_a   1.000
_cell.length_b   1.000
_cell.length_c   1.000
_cell.angle_alpha   90.00
_cell.angle_beta   90.00
_cell.angle_gamma   90.00
#
_symmetry.space_group_name_H-M   'P 1'
#
loop_
_entity.id
_entity.type
_entity.pdbx_description
1 polymer ?
#
loop_
_entity_poly.entity_id
_entity_poly.type
_entity_poly.pdbx_seq_one_letter_code
_entity_poly.pdbx_strand_id
1 'polypeptide(L)'
;MTLFVHLTAAKNIRSVRRAGIRARSRNRDGVPGLFCLPVLPSYQLTHQWVRELKRGGRRTVTAVDFRVPDDEPVFVGHYGREHGEVSSAEAAALIAGYDDARGYEVFVPRAITAKEIHRVREVNQVTGWRYMPNAHGTPPCPDCLAPGEYGAARIRRAAMRAKGAESPLWMDMDMDMDMDEDEDEDEDEDEDED
;
A
#
# COMPACT_ATOMS: atom_id res chain seq x y z
N MET A 1 -26.15 13.22 4.17
CA MET A 1 -25.25 12.18 4.69
C MET A 1 -24.25 11.85 3.62
N THR A 2 -22.96 11.96 3.91
CA THR A 2 -21.88 11.72 2.97
C THR A 2 -21.35 10.30 3.14
N LEU A 3 -21.10 9.61 2.02
CA LEU A 3 -20.62 8.23 2.01
C LEU A 3 -19.11 8.18 1.80
N PHE A 4 -18.41 7.61 2.77
CA PHE A 4 -16.97 7.39 2.72
C PHE A 4 -16.64 5.91 2.72
N VAL A 5 -15.44 5.58 2.22
CA VAL A 5 -14.83 4.26 2.29
C VAL A 5 -13.55 4.32 3.12
N HIS A 6 -13.44 3.42 4.10
CA HIS A 6 -12.20 3.15 4.81
C HIS A 6 -11.66 1.78 4.38
N LEU A 7 -10.36 1.73 4.08
CA LEU A 7 -9.67 0.49 3.71
C LEU A 7 -8.96 -0.10 4.93
N THR A 8 -9.27 -1.35 5.25
CA THR A 8 -8.69 -2.06 6.40
C THR A 8 -8.28 -3.48 6.05
N ALA A 9 -7.51 -4.13 6.93
CA ALA A 9 -7.15 -5.53 6.74
C ALA A 9 -8.37 -6.43 7.00
N ALA A 10 -8.55 -7.48 6.19
CA ALA A 10 -9.68 -8.42 6.30
C ALA A 10 -9.85 -9.01 7.72
N LYS A 11 -8.73 -9.25 8.44
CA LYS A 11 -8.74 -9.75 9.82
C LYS A 11 -9.49 -8.83 10.81
N ASN A 12 -9.62 -7.55 10.50
CA ASN A 12 -10.28 -6.56 11.36
C ASN A 12 -11.81 -6.56 11.21
N ILE A 13 -12.34 -7.17 10.15
CA ILE A 13 -13.76 -7.03 9.77
C ILE A 13 -14.72 -7.53 10.85
N ARG A 14 -14.37 -8.63 11.55
CA ARG A 14 -15.19 -9.11 12.67
C ARG A 14 -15.30 -8.08 13.79
N SER A 15 -14.21 -7.37 14.11
CA SER A 15 -14.26 -6.29 15.10
C SER A 15 -15.00 -5.07 14.57
N VAL A 16 -14.83 -4.74 13.29
CA VAL A 16 -15.48 -3.58 12.67
C VAL A 16 -17.00 -3.74 12.66
N ARG A 17 -17.50 -4.91 12.27
CA ARG A 17 -18.95 -5.21 12.29
C ARG A 17 -19.55 -5.11 13.70
N ARG A 18 -18.79 -5.50 14.73
CA ARG A 18 -19.26 -5.51 16.13
C ARG A 18 -19.22 -4.13 16.78
N ALA A 19 -18.14 -3.37 16.59
CA ALA A 19 -17.83 -2.19 17.40
C ALA A 19 -17.58 -0.92 16.58
N GLY A 20 -17.64 -0.99 15.25
CA GLY A 20 -17.27 0.11 14.39
C GLY A 20 -15.76 0.20 14.10
N ILE A 21 -15.36 1.29 13.44
CA ILE A 21 -13.97 1.58 13.08
C ILE A 21 -13.36 2.44 14.19
N ARG A 22 -12.34 1.92 14.84
CA ARG A 22 -11.62 2.67 15.88
C ARG A 22 -10.72 3.74 15.26
N ALA A 23 -10.63 4.89 15.91
CA ALA A 23 -9.70 5.98 15.59
C ALA A 23 -8.24 5.59 15.92
N ARG A 24 -7.65 4.73 15.09
CA ARG A 24 -6.29 4.18 15.28
C ARG A 24 -5.22 4.97 14.55
N SER A 25 -5.59 5.70 13.50
CA SER A 25 -4.68 6.58 12.76
C SER A 25 -4.53 7.90 13.50
N ARG A 26 -3.48 8.65 13.17
CA ARG A 26 -3.30 10.03 13.63
C ARG A 26 -3.08 10.95 12.44
N ASN A 27 -3.63 12.15 12.50
CA ASN A 27 -3.26 13.22 11.56
C ASN A 27 -1.89 13.81 11.93
N ARG A 28 -1.46 14.85 11.21
CA ARG A 28 -0.18 15.54 11.46
C ARG A 28 -0.09 16.14 12.86
N ASP A 29 -1.21 16.60 13.43
CA ASP A 29 -1.30 17.18 14.77
C ASP A 29 -1.43 16.12 15.88
N GLY A 30 -1.37 14.83 15.53
CA GLY A 30 -1.48 13.72 16.47
C GLY A 30 -2.90 13.40 16.93
N VAL A 31 -3.93 14.07 16.40
CA VAL A 31 -5.34 13.81 16.69
C VAL A 31 -5.71 12.41 16.19
N PRO A 32 -6.33 11.56 17.04
CA PRO A 32 -6.72 10.22 16.63
C PRO A 32 -7.93 10.26 15.68
N GLY A 33 -7.91 9.42 14.65
CA GLY A 33 -8.98 9.34 13.67
C GLY A 33 -8.80 8.19 12.69
N LEU A 34 -9.37 8.33 11.50
CA LEU A 34 -9.17 7.42 10.39
C LEU A 34 -9.09 8.16 9.06
N PHE A 35 -8.31 7.59 8.14
CA PHE A 35 -8.27 8.00 6.75
C PHE A 35 -9.35 7.27 5.95
N CYS A 36 -10.02 8.00 5.08
CA CYS A 36 -11.04 7.52 4.17
C CYS A 36 -11.06 8.34 2.87
N LEU A 37 -11.84 7.87 1.91
CA LEU A 37 -12.13 8.59 0.66
C LEU A 37 -13.63 8.66 0.44
N PRO A 38 -14.16 9.72 -0.18
CA PRO A 38 -15.53 9.70 -0.65
C PRO A 38 -15.72 8.57 -1.66
N VAL A 39 -16.91 7.98 -1.69
CA VAL A 39 -17.24 7.00 -2.74
C VAL A 39 -17.48 7.75 -4.05
N LEU A 40 -16.53 7.64 -4.97
CA LEU A 40 -16.54 8.32 -6.27
C LEU A 40 -17.06 7.39 -7.38
N PRO A 41 -17.50 7.92 -8.54
CA PRO A 41 -17.83 7.10 -9.71
C PRO A 41 -16.66 6.23 -10.19
N SER A 42 -15.42 6.71 -10.04
CA SER A 42 -14.21 5.94 -10.35
C SER A 42 -13.85 4.98 -9.22
N TYR A 43 -13.87 3.69 -9.53
CA TYR A 43 -13.45 2.64 -8.60
C TYR A 43 -11.98 2.80 -8.21
N GLN A 44 -11.12 3.14 -9.17
CA GLN A 44 -9.68 3.29 -8.97
C GLN A 44 -9.36 4.43 -8.01
N LEU A 45 -10.04 5.58 -8.14
CA LEU A 45 -9.86 6.72 -7.23
C LEU A 45 -10.41 6.41 -5.83
N THR A 46 -11.57 5.75 -5.74
CA THR A 46 -12.17 5.36 -4.46
C THR A 46 -11.28 4.38 -3.66
N HIS A 47 -10.55 3.49 -4.35
CA HIS A 47 -9.72 2.45 -3.73
C HIS A 47 -8.22 2.64 -3.98
N GLN A 48 -7.81 3.89 -4.21
CA GLN A 48 -6.49 4.25 -4.71
C GLN A 48 -5.31 3.84 -3.81
N TRP A 49 -5.58 3.59 -2.52
CA TRP A 49 -4.56 3.21 -1.52
C TRP A 49 -4.39 1.70 -1.33
N VAL A 50 -5.13 0.82 -2.04
CA VAL A 50 -5.07 -0.63 -1.78
C VAL A 50 -3.65 -1.20 -1.87
N ARG A 51 -2.92 -0.92 -2.96
CA ARG A 51 -1.54 -1.44 -3.13
C ARG A 51 -0.56 -0.88 -2.10
N GLU A 52 -0.66 0.40 -1.78
CA GLU A 52 0.14 1.04 -0.74
C GLU A 52 -0.09 0.38 0.63
N LEU A 53 -1.36 0.17 0.98
CA LEU A 53 -1.73 -0.48 2.23
C LEU A 53 -1.26 -1.94 2.30
N LYS A 54 -1.21 -2.65 1.17
CA LYS A 54 -0.66 -4.01 1.07
C LYS A 54 0.85 -4.05 1.27
N ARG A 55 1.58 -3.06 0.76
CA ARG A 55 3.02 -2.91 0.98
C ARG A 55 3.34 -2.74 2.47
N GLY A 56 2.51 -1.99 3.20
CA GLY A 56 2.58 -1.88 4.66
C GLY A 56 2.21 -3.14 5.45
N GLY A 57 2.26 -4.34 4.84
CA GLY A 57 2.07 -5.63 5.51
C GLY A 57 0.63 -6.16 5.58
N ARG A 58 -0.35 -5.47 4.95
CA ARG A 58 -1.73 -5.97 4.91
C ARG A 58 -1.91 -6.97 3.76
N ARG A 59 -2.04 -8.27 4.06
CA ARG A 59 -2.19 -9.31 3.01
C ARG A 59 -3.45 -9.12 2.16
N THR A 60 -4.60 -9.00 2.82
CA THR A 60 -5.91 -8.83 2.18
C THR A 60 -6.56 -7.56 2.70
N VAL A 61 -6.89 -6.65 1.78
CA VAL A 61 -7.56 -5.39 2.07
C VAL A 61 -9.05 -5.52 1.79
N THR A 62 -9.88 -4.89 2.62
CA THR A 62 -11.33 -4.86 2.54
C THR A 62 -11.81 -3.41 2.68
N ALA A 63 -12.85 -3.03 1.93
CA ALA A 63 -13.49 -1.74 2.04
C ALA A 63 -14.65 -1.79 3.02
N VAL A 64 -14.72 -0.78 3.89
CA VAL A 64 -15.83 -0.52 4.80
C VAL A 64 -16.41 0.81 4.42
N ASP A 65 -17.61 0.82 3.87
CA ASP A 65 -18.33 2.06 3.61
C ASP A 65 -19.14 2.46 4.83
N PHE A 66 -19.15 3.74 5.13
CA PHE A 66 -19.88 4.31 6.26
C PHE A 66 -20.40 5.70 5.93
N ARG A 67 -21.43 6.12 6.66
CA ARG A 67 -22.09 7.43 6.49
C ARG A 67 -21.66 8.37 7.59
N VAL A 68 -21.44 9.62 7.21
CA VAL A 68 -21.11 10.73 8.10
C VAL A 68 -22.12 11.88 7.86
N PRO A 69 -22.55 12.61 8.90
CA PRO A 69 -23.34 13.83 8.73
C PRO A 69 -22.65 14.84 7.83
N ASP A 70 -23.41 15.54 6.98
CA ASP A 70 -22.82 16.42 5.94
C ASP A 70 -22.05 17.60 6.53
N ASP A 71 -22.45 18.04 7.71
CA ASP A 71 -21.89 19.11 8.52
C ASP A 71 -20.77 18.66 9.45
N GLU A 72 -20.47 17.35 9.52
CA GLU A 72 -19.38 16.85 10.35
C GLU A 72 -18.04 17.46 9.91
N PRO A 73 -17.25 18.03 10.83
CA PRO A 73 -15.92 18.54 10.51
C PRO A 73 -14.96 17.39 10.19
N VAL A 74 -14.29 17.50 9.05
CA VAL A 74 -13.27 16.57 8.57
C VAL A 74 -12.08 17.34 8.01
N PHE A 75 -10.95 16.67 7.89
CA PHE A 75 -9.76 17.24 7.26
C PHE A 75 -9.60 16.66 5.86
N VAL A 76 -9.38 17.51 4.86
CA VAL A 76 -9.13 17.09 3.47
C VAL A 76 -7.81 17.62 2.97
N GLY A 77 -7.08 16.82 2.20
CA GLY A 77 -5.93 17.31 1.47
C GLY A 77 -5.20 16.23 0.70
N HIS A 78 -4.09 16.63 0.09
CA HIS A 78 -3.25 15.72 -0.68
C HIS A 78 -2.22 15.04 0.24
N TYR A 79 -1.98 13.76 0.02
CA TYR A 79 -0.98 12.97 0.72
C TYR A 79 0.37 13.70 0.85
N GLY A 80 0.89 13.72 2.07
CA GLY A 80 2.14 14.39 2.42
C GLY A 80 2.06 15.92 2.54
N ARG A 81 0.91 16.52 2.26
CA ARG A 81 0.65 17.96 2.42
C ARG A 81 -0.18 18.24 3.68
N GLU A 82 -0.39 19.51 3.93
CA GLU A 82 -1.29 19.98 4.99
C GLU A 82 -2.74 19.72 4.60
N HIS A 83 -3.59 19.39 5.58
CA HIS A 83 -5.01 19.18 5.38
C HIS A 83 -5.79 20.37 5.92
N GLY A 84 -6.75 20.87 5.13
CA GLY A 84 -7.69 21.89 5.57
C GLY A 84 -8.91 21.27 6.24
N GLU A 85 -9.42 21.91 7.28
CA GLU A 85 -10.69 21.53 7.91
C GLU A 85 -11.87 22.06 7.08
N VAL A 86 -12.80 21.16 6.75
CA VAL A 86 -14.01 21.44 5.97
C VAL A 86 -15.15 20.55 6.47
N SER A 87 -16.37 20.79 5.99
CA SER A 87 -17.48 19.85 6.23
C SER A 87 -17.31 18.55 5.43
N SER A 88 -17.94 17.46 5.88
CA SER A 88 -17.82 16.17 5.21
C SER A 88 -18.39 16.17 3.78
N ALA A 89 -19.50 16.88 3.56
CA ALA A 89 -20.05 17.07 2.23
C ALA A 89 -19.15 17.92 1.33
N GLU A 90 -18.55 18.97 1.88
CA GLU A 90 -17.59 19.81 1.15
C GLU A 90 -16.33 19.02 0.77
N ALA A 91 -15.77 18.21 1.66
CA ALA A 91 -14.64 17.34 1.35
C ALA A 91 -14.95 16.40 0.17
N ALA A 92 -16.15 15.81 0.15
CA ALA A 92 -16.58 14.95 -0.94
C ALA A 92 -16.75 15.72 -2.26
N ALA A 93 -17.34 16.92 -2.20
CA ALA A 93 -17.52 17.78 -3.37
C ALA A 93 -16.16 18.26 -3.94
N LEU A 94 -15.23 18.67 -3.08
CA LEU A 94 -13.88 19.08 -3.48
C LEU A 94 -13.15 17.95 -4.21
N ILE A 95 -13.12 16.76 -3.62
CA ILE A 95 -12.43 15.61 -4.23
C ILE A 95 -13.09 15.19 -5.54
N ALA A 96 -14.43 15.18 -5.60
CA ALA A 96 -15.15 14.84 -6.83
C ALA A 96 -14.99 15.89 -7.94
N GLY A 97 -14.70 17.14 -7.58
CA GLY A 97 -14.53 18.26 -8.51
C GLY A 97 -13.11 18.43 -9.06
N TYR A 98 -12.09 17.74 -8.53
CA TYR A 98 -10.74 17.81 -9.07
C TYR A 98 -10.62 17.02 -10.38
N ASP A 99 -9.96 17.62 -11.38
CA ASP A 99 -9.58 16.93 -12.62
C ASP A 99 -8.68 15.72 -12.34
N ASP A 100 -7.79 15.83 -11.34
CA ASP A 100 -6.97 14.75 -10.83
C ASP A 100 -7.10 14.60 -9.31
N ALA A 101 -8.02 13.74 -8.87
CA ALA A 101 -8.25 13.43 -7.47
C ALA A 101 -7.24 12.41 -6.88
N ARG A 102 -6.19 12.04 -7.61
CA ARG A 102 -5.18 11.09 -7.10
C ARG A 102 -4.38 11.73 -5.96
N GLY A 103 -4.19 10.98 -4.89
CA GLY A 103 -3.46 11.42 -3.71
C GLY A 103 -4.28 12.16 -2.68
N TYR A 104 -5.51 12.54 -2.99
CA TYR A 104 -6.38 13.14 -2.01
C TYR A 104 -6.87 12.11 -1.00
N GLU A 105 -6.98 12.55 0.24
CA GLU A 105 -7.53 11.78 1.34
C GLU A 105 -8.37 12.67 2.25
N VAL A 106 -9.32 12.04 2.92
CA VAL A 106 -10.13 12.65 3.98
C VAL A 106 -9.77 11.98 5.29
N PHE A 107 -9.65 12.78 6.35
CA PHE A 107 -9.41 12.32 7.70
C PHE A 107 -10.57 12.72 8.60
N VAL A 108 -11.21 11.72 9.21
CA VAL A 108 -12.30 11.92 10.17
C VAL A 108 -11.70 11.84 11.59
N PRO A 109 -11.75 12.91 12.40
CA PRO A 109 -11.06 13.01 13.69
C PRO A 109 -11.81 12.30 14.84
N ARG A 110 -12.47 11.17 14.56
CA ARG A 110 -13.18 10.36 15.55
C ARG A 110 -13.31 8.91 15.11
N ALA A 111 -13.79 8.05 16.00
CA ALA A 111 -14.19 6.70 15.65
C ALA A 111 -15.53 6.70 14.90
N ILE A 112 -15.73 5.70 14.04
CA ILE A 112 -17.01 5.42 13.38
C ILE A 112 -17.70 4.30 14.13
N THR A 113 -18.96 4.50 14.52
CA THR A 113 -19.76 3.50 15.22
C THR A 113 -20.23 2.39 14.29
N ALA A 114 -20.65 1.25 14.85
CA ALA A 114 -21.21 0.16 14.05
C ALA A 114 -22.48 0.55 13.29
N LYS A 115 -23.26 1.52 13.80
CA LYS A 115 -24.50 2.00 13.17
C LYS A 115 -24.27 2.87 11.94
N GLU A 116 -23.11 3.54 11.88
CA GLU A 116 -22.73 4.36 10.74
C GLU A 116 -22.20 3.51 9.56
N ILE A 117 -21.86 2.24 9.79
CA ILE A 117 -21.41 1.33 8.74
C ILE A 117 -22.57 1.05 7.77
N HIS A 118 -22.35 1.37 6.51
CA HIS A 118 -23.30 1.08 5.45
C HIS A 118 -23.13 -0.34 4.88
N ARG A 119 -21.89 -0.72 4.55
CA ARG A 119 -21.58 -2.04 3.97
C ARG A 119 -20.10 -2.37 4.10
N VAL A 120 -19.79 -3.67 4.06
CA VAL A 120 -18.42 -4.18 4.00
C VAL A 120 -18.28 -5.01 2.74
N ARG A 121 -17.28 -4.73 1.91
CA ARG A 121 -17.03 -5.46 0.65
C ARG A 121 -15.56 -5.80 0.46
N GLU A 122 -15.32 -6.89 -0.24
CA GLU A 122 -14.01 -7.17 -0.81
C GLU A 122 -13.68 -6.17 -1.92
N VAL A 123 -12.39 -5.94 -2.14
CA VAL A 123 -11.89 -5.01 -3.14
C VAL A 123 -10.90 -5.71 -4.05
N ASN A 124 -10.72 -5.19 -5.26
CA ASN A 124 -9.69 -5.67 -6.17
C ASN A 124 -8.31 -5.36 -5.57
N GLN A 125 -7.55 -6.43 -5.30
CA GLN A 125 -6.27 -6.40 -4.60
C GLN A 125 -5.09 -5.85 -5.43
N VAL A 126 -5.32 -5.50 -6.70
CA VAL A 126 -4.32 -4.90 -7.60
C VAL A 126 -4.61 -3.42 -7.94
N THR A 127 -5.59 -2.80 -7.26
CA THR A 127 -5.95 -1.38 -7.48
C THR A 127 -5.00 -0.43 -6.73
N GLY A 128 -4.77 0.76 -7.30
CA GLY A 128 -3.97 1.82 -6.68
C GLY A 128 -2.51 1.87 -7.11
N TRP A 129 -1.72 2.71 -6.45
CA TRP A 129 -0.26 2.86 -6.67
C TRP A 129 0.56 2.12 -5.60
N ARG A 130 1.85 1.90 -5.91
CA ARG A 130 2.80 1.19 -5.02
C ARG A 130 3.61 2.07 -4.06
N TYR A 131 3.72 3.37 -4.35
CA TYR A 131 4.61 4.28 -3.60
C TYR A 131 3.92 5.60 -3.27
N MET A 132 3.40 6.28 -4.29
CA MET A 132 2.70 7.55 -4.17
C MET A 132 1.85 7.78 -5.43
N PRO A 133 0.89 8.73 -5.40
CA PRO A 133 0.21 9.21 -6.59
C PRO A 133 1.25 9.60 -7.66
N ASN A 134 0.98 9.27 -8.93
CA ASN A 134 1.91 9.56 -10.05
C ASN A 134 3.29 8.88 -10.00
N ALA A 135 3.49 7.83 -9.19
CA ALA A 135 4.75 7.08 -9.16
C ALA A 135 5.07 6.27 -10.44
N HIS A 136 4.18 6.23 -11.44
CA HIS A 136 4.41 5.49 -12.68
C HIS A 136 5.49 6.20 -13.52
N GLY A 137 6.53 5.48 -13.93
CA GLY A 137 7.65 6.03 -14.71
C GLY A 137 8.70 6.77 -13.89
N THR A 138 8.46 7.03 -12.60
CA THR A 138 9.47 7.57 -11.69
C THR A 138 10.12 6.43 -10.90
N PRO A 139 11.45 6.23 -10.99
CA PRO A 139 12.12 5.21 -10.20
C PRO A 139 11.94 5.51 -8.70
N PRO A 140 11.52 4.53 -7.87
CA PRO A 140 11.36 4.76 -6.45
C PRO A 140 12.73 5.06 -5.82
N CYS A 141 12.73 5.90 -4.78
CA CYS A 141 13.94 6.19 -4.02
C CYS A 141 14.55 4.86 -3.52
N PRO A 142 15.87 4.62 -3.74
CA PRO A 142 16.53 3.38 -3.35
C PRO A 142 16.40 3.05 -1.85
N ASP A 143 16.37 4.08 -1.01
CA ASP A 143 16.24 3.96 0.46
C ASP A 143 14.79 3.72 0.91
N CYS A 144 13.82 4.04 0.05
CA CYS A 144 12.40 3.78 0.30
C CYS A 144 11.97 2.36 -0.14
N LEU A 145 12.88 1.56 -0.70
CA LEU A 145 12.65 0.17 -1.07
C LEU A 145 12.97 -0.75 0.11
N ALA A 146 11.97 -1.47 0.62
CA ALA A 146 12.23 -2.51 1.60
C ALA A 146 13.04 -3.66 0.97
N PRO A 147 14.02 -4.25 1.70
CA PRO A 147 14.70 -5.46 1.25
C PRO A 147 13.69 -6.58 0.93
N GLY A 148 13.90 -7.29 -0.19
CA GLY A 148 13.03 -8.40 -0.62
C GLY A 148 11.78 -8.02 -1.41
N GLU A 149 11.53 -6.73 -1.68
CA GLU A 149 10.46 -6.33 -2.59
C GLU A 149 10.77 -6.76 -4.04
N TYR A 150 9.74 -7.23 -4.76
CA TYR A 150 9.87 -7.65 -6.15
C TYR A 150 10.44 -6.53 -7.03
N GLY A 151 11.60 -6.78 -7.63
CA GLY A 151 12.33 -5.83 -8.48
C GLY A 151 13.16 -4.78 -7.72
N ALA A 152 13.22 -4.84 -6.38
CA ALA A 152 14.01 -3.89 -5.59
C ALA A 152 15.51 -3.97 -5.88
N ALA A 153 16.06 -5.18 -6.05
CA ALA A 153 17.46 -5.37 -6.45
C ALA A 153 17.77 -4.70 -7.80
N ARG A 154 16.91 -4.92 -8.81
CA ARG A 154 17.03 -4.30 -10.13
C ARG A 154 16.96 -2.77 -10.06
N ILE A 155 16.05 -2.22 -9.26
CA ILE A 155 15.91 -0.76 -9.11
C ILE A 155 17.11 -0.15 -8.37
N ARG A 156 17.59 -0.80 -7.31
CA ARG A 156 18.82 -0.37 -6.61
C ARG A 156 20.03 -0.39 -7.53
N ARG A 157 20.20 -1.47 -8.32
CA ARG A 157 21.24 -1.57 -9.35
C ARG A 157 21.12 -0.45 -10.39
N ALA A 158 19.92 -0.17 -10.90
CA ALA A 158 19.69 0.92 -11.85
C ALA A 158 20.00 2.30 -11.25
N ALA A 159 19.66 2.54 -9.99
CA ALA A 159 19.95 3.79 -9.29
C ALA A 159 21.44 3.97 -8.98
N MET A 160 22.16 2.89 -8.65
CA MET A 160 23.63 2.91 -8.50
C MET A 160 24.31 3.24 -9.84
N ARG A 161 23.87 2.60 -10.94
CA ARG A 161 24.36 2.88 -12.31
C ARG A 161 24.11 4.33 -12.72
N ALA A 162 22.92 4.87 -12.45
CA ALA A 162 22.58 6.27 -12.75
C ALA A 162 23.40 7.29 -11.94
N LYS A 163 23.91 6.90 -10.76
CA LYS A 163 24.79 7.71 -9.92
C LYS A 163 26.28 7.56 -10.25
N GLY A 164 26.64 6.78 -11.28
CA GLY A 164 28.05 6.54 -11.66
C GLY A 164 28.82 5.67 -10.66
N ALA A 165 28.14 4.94 -9.77
CA ALA A 165 28.78 3.99 -8.88
C ALA A 165 28.99 2.67 -9.62
N GLU A 166 30.25 2.21 -9.72
CA GLU A 166 30.59 0.89 -10.24
C GLU A 166 29.92 -0.20 -9.37
N SER A 167 29.36 -1.22 -10.03
CA SER A 167 28.79 -2.39 -9.37
C SER A 167 29.89 -3.10 -8.57
N PRO A 168 29.68 -3.43 -7.28
CA PRO A 168 30.62 -4.28 -6.57
C PRO A 168 30.71 -5.65 -7.26
N LEU A 169 31.93 -6.04 -7.67
CA LEU A 169 32.26 -7.26 -8.43
C LEU A 169 31.69 -8.57 -7.86
N TRP A 170 31.33 -8.61 -6.57
CA TRP A 170 30.78 -9.80 -5.92
C TRP A 170 29.29 -10.06 -6.23
N MET A 171 28.55 -9.10 -6.81
CA MET A 171 27.14 -9.29 -7.21
C MET A 171 26.96 -9.91 -8.59
N ASP A 172 28.04 -10.05 -9.36
CA ASP A 172 28.06 -10.65 -10.69
C ASP A 172 28.55 -12.12 -10.66
N MET A 173 28.99 -12.62 -9.49
CA MET A 173 29.45 -14.02 -9.30
C MET A 173 28.33 -15.04 -9.04
N ASP A 174 27.10 -14.61 -8.70
CA ASP A 174 25.99 -15.52 -8.35
C ASP A 174 25.21 -16.07 -9.58
N MET A 175 25.72 -15.92 -10.81
CA MET A 175 24.98 -16.31 -12.03
C MET A 175 25.66 -17.40 -12.89
N ASP A 176 26.88 -17.83 -12.57
CA ASP A 176 27.66 -18.82 -13.36
C ASP A 176 28.05 -20.08 -12.56
N MET A 177 27.22 -20.54 -11.61
CA MET A 177 27.49 -21.78 -10.86
C MET A 177 26.29 -22.75 -10.88
N ASP A 178 25.76 -23.00 -12.08
CA ASP A 178 24.80 -24.08 -12.37
C ASP A 178 25.16 -24.70 -13.74
N MET A 179 26.37 -25.23 -13.87
CA MET A 179 26.72 -26.27 -14.85
C MET A 179 28.16 -26.69 -14.59
N ASP A 180 28.34 -27.94 -14.16
CA ASP A 180 29.25 -28.90 -14.78
C ASP A 180 29.01 -30.24 -14.07
N GLU A 181 28.18 -31.07 -14.73
CA GLU A 181 28.36 -32.52 -14.73
C GLU A 181 29.75 -32.80 -15.32
N ASP A 182 30.54 -33.64 -14.66
CA ASP A 182 31.55 -34.56 -15.23
C ASP A 182 32.00 -35.43 -14.03
N GLU A 183 31.56 -36.69 -13.96
CA GLU A 183 32.30 -37.87 -14.43
C GLU A 183 33.66 -38.02 -13.73
N ASP A 184 33.71 -38.88 -12.72
CA ASP A 184 34.92 -39.61 -12.32
C ASP A 184 34.52 -41.09 -12.21
N GLU A 185 34.69 -41.81 -13.33
CA GLU A 185 35.05 -43.23 -13.35
C GLU A 185 36.49 -43.39 -12.81
N ASP A 186 36.76 -44.57 -12.25
CA ASP A 186 38.04 -45.30 -12.13
C ASP A 186 38.03 -46.05 -10.77
N GLU A 187 37.80 -47.38 -10.73
CA GLU A 187 38.81 -48.45 -10.95
C GLU A 187 39.97 -48.29 -9.94
N ASP A 188 40.26 -49.20 -9.00
CA ASP A 188 40.54 -50.63 -9.14
C ASP A 188 40.75 -51.31 -7.75
N GLU A 189 40.60 -52.66 -7.76
CA GLU A 189 41.45 -53.70 -7.12
C GLU A 189 41.84 -53.56 -5.63
N ASP A 190 41.91 -54.55 -4.75
CA ASP A 190 41.85 -56.02 -4.74
C ASP A 190 41.88 -56.45 -3.25
N GLU A 191 41.67 -57.74 -2.97
CA GLU A 191 42.30 -58.57 -1.91
C GLU A 191 41.31 -59.59 -1.30
N ASP A 192 41.29 -60.77 -1.95
CA ASP A 192 41.48 -62.12 -1.41
C ASP A 192 41.10 -62.42 0.07
N GLU A 193 40.36 -63.52 0.28
CA GLU A 193 40.90 -64.80 0.82
C GLU A 193 39.76 -65.78 1.20
N ASP A 194 39.82 -66.96 0.55
CA ASP A 194 39.45 -68.34 0.97
C ASP A 194 38.08 -68.72 1.57
#